data_AF-A0A2H0DXR2-F1
#
_entry.id   AF-A0A2H0DXR2-F1
#
_cell.length_a   1.000
_cell.length_b   1.000
_cell.length_c   1.000
_cell.angle_alpha   90.00
_cell.angle_beta   90.00
_cell.angle_gamma   90.00
#
_symmetry.space_group_name_H-M   'P 1'
#
loop_
_entity.id
_entity.type
_entity.pdbx_description
1 polymer ?
#
loop_
_entity_poly.entity_id
_entity_poly.type
_entity_poly.pdbx_seq_one_letter_code
_entity_poly.pdbx_strand_id
1 'polypeptide(L)'
;MIFYWWILRCGGAQNIPKELLMKKTEDGLRRTMESLYNALRVMPDDATKEEKEMLLKAIHEINEVQHMYEEGMKNDLCPPLVETPPPSGGPFRCIM
;
A
#
# COMPACT_ATOMS: atom_id res chain seq x y z
N MET A 1 -3.60 -2.28 14.12
CA MET A 1 -2.74 -3.00 15.10
C MET A 1 -1.99 -4.19 14.49
N ILE A 2 -2.60 -4.99 13.62
CA ILE A 2 -1.97 -6.20 13.03
C ILE A 2 -0.65 -5.91 12.27
N PHE A 3 -0.58 -4.83 11.48
CA PHE A 3 0.64 -4.48 10.71
C PHE A 3 1.89 -4.24 11.59
N TYR A 4 1.73 -3.53 12.70
CA TYR A 4 2.84 -3.25 13.64
C TYR A 4 3.29 -4.52 14.38
N TRP A 5 2.37 -5.45 14.63
CA TRP A 5 2.69 -6.76 15.19
C TRP A 5 3.57 -7.59 14.25
N TRP A 6 3.32 -7.54 12.93
CA TRP A 6 4.17 -8.17 11.92
C TRP A 6 5.56 -7.52 11.84
N ILE A 7 5.67 -6.19 11.89
CA ILE A 7 6.98 -5.50 11.92
C ILE A 7 7.84 -5.97 13.10
N LEU A 8 7.24 -6.05 14.29
CA LEU A 8 7.94 -6.44 15.51
C LEU A 8 8.29 -7.94 15.53
N ARG A 9 7.41 -8.80 15.03
CA ARG A 9 7.59 -10.27 15.03
C ARG A 9 8.55 -10.77 13.95
N CYS A 10 8.65 -10.07 12.83
CA CYS A 10 9.40 -10.52 11.66
C CYS A 10 10.78 -9.86 11.48
N GLY A 11 11.28 -9.14 12.49
CA GLY A 11 12.64 -8.60 12.52
C GLY A 11 12.92 -7.45 11.54
N GLY A 12 11.86 -6.82 11.00
CA GLY A 12 11.97 -5.74 10.02
C GLY A 12 11.07 -5.91 8.80
N ALA A 13 11.06 -4.91 7.91
CA ALA A 13 10.14 -4.80 6.79
C ALA A 13 10.17 -5.96 5.77
N GLN A 14 11.22 -6.79 5.80
CA GLN A 14 11.49 -7.82 4.78
C GLN A 14 10.56 -9.03 4.83
N ASN A 15 9.83 -9.25 5.93
CA ASN A 15 9.00 -10.43 6.15
C ASN A 15 7.51 -10.10 6.37
N ILE A 16 7.09 -8.89 5.98
CA ILE A 16 5.67 -8.50 6.06
C ILE A 16 4.94 -9.11 4.86
N PRO A 17 3.78 -9.77 5.07
CA PRO A 17 2.97 -10.30 3.97
C PRO A 17 2.71 -9.24 2.89
N LYS A 18 2.93 -9.62 1.62
CA LYS A 18 2.75 -8.71 0.48
C LYS A 18 1.36 -8.09 0.46
N GLU A 19 0.32 -8.85 0.79
CA GLU A 19 -1.06 -8.36 0.88
C GLU A 19 -1.25 -7.25 1.93
N LEU A 20 -0.57 -7.35 3.08
CA LEU A 20 -0.63 -6.32 4.12
C LEU A 20 0.13 -5.06 3.72
N LEU A 21 1.26 -5.20 3.03
CA LEU A 21 1.99 -4.07 2.44
C LEU A 21 1.15 -3.40 1.35
N MET A 22 0.57 -4.20 0.45
CA MET A 22 -0.31 -3.75 -0.63
C MET A 22 -1.48 -2.96 -0.09
N LYS A 23 -2.29 -3.55 0.81
CA LYS A 23 -3.42 -2.85 1.42
C LYS A 23 -3.03 -1.54 2.11
N LYS A 24 -1.86 -1.52 2.78
CA LYS A 24 -1.36 -0.31 3.42
C LYS A 24 -0.92 0.76 2.40
N THR A 25 -0.33 0.35 1.28
CA THR A 25 0.04 1.22 0.17
C THR A 25 -1.19 1.78 -0.53
N GLU A 26 -2.20 0.96 -0.81
CA GLU A 26 -3.49 1.39 -1.37
C GLU A 26 -4.19 2.41 -0.45
N ASP A 27 -4.29 2.09 0.85
CA ASP A 27 -4.82 3.02 1.86
C ASP A 27 -3.98 4.30 1.98
N GLY A 28 -2.69 4.23 1.68
CA GLY A 28 -1.76 5.37 1.65
C GLY A 28 -2.04 6.26 0.44
N LEU A 29 -2.06 5.69 -0.76
CA LEU A 29 -2.34 6.37 -2.02
C LEU A 29 -3.69 7.09 -1.98
N ARG A 30 -4.75 6.40 -1.51
CA ARG A 30 -6.09 6.99 -1.36
C ARG A 30 -6.08 8.23 -0.46
N ARG A 31 -5.43 8.14 0.70
CA ARG A 31 -5.33 9.27 1.64
C ARG A 31 -4.53 10.44 1.05
N THR A 32 -3.45 10.15 0.32
CA THR A 32 -2.65 11.19 -0.34
C THR A 32 -3.47 11.90 -1.43
N MET A 33 -4.21 11.15 -2.25
CA MET A 33 -5.12 11.76 -3.24
C MET A 33 -6.17 12.65 -2.60
N GLU A 34 -6.87 12.17 -1.57
CA GLU A 34 -7.86 12.96 -0.83
C GLU A 34 -7.24 14.25 -0.27
N SER A 35 -6.02 14.16 0.27
CA SER A 35 -5.29 15.32 0.78
C SER A 35 -4.96 16.34 -0.32
N LEU A 36 -4.57 15.89 -1.50
CA LEU A 36 -4.24 16.77 -2.63
C LEU A 36 -5.48 17.41 -3.25
N TYR A 37 -6.58 16.67 -3.37
CA TYR A 37 -7.85 17.24 -3.81
C TYR A 37 -8.39 18.26 -2.80
N ASN A 38 -8.23 18.00 -1.50
CA ASN A 38 -8.58 18.98 -0.48
C ASN A 38 -7.67 20.21 -0.57
N ALA A 39 -6.37 20.04 -0.76
CA ALA A 39 -5.45 21.15 -1.00
C ALA A 39 -5.87 22.00 -2.22
N LEU A 40 -6.37 21.37 -3.28
CA LEU A 40 -6.85 22.06 -4.47
C LEU A 40 -8.14 22.86 -4.19
N ARG A 41 -9.02 22.32 -3.34
CA ARG A 41 -10.29 22.98 -2.96
C ARG A 41 -10.10 24.18 -2.05
N VAL A 42 -9.13 24.12 -1.14
CA VAL A 42 -8.85 25.22 -0.20
C VAL A 42 -7.77 26.17 -0.73
N MET A 43 -7.27 25.92 -1.94
CA MET A 43 -6.29 26.78 -2.59
C MET A 43 -6.88 28.17 -2.76
N PRO A 44 -6.18 29.22 -2.29
CA PRO A 44 -6.72 30.56 -2.38
C PRO A 44 -6.66 31.06 -3.84
N ASP A 45 -7.57 31.95 -4.21
CA ASP A 45 -7.69 32.43 -5.59
C ASP A 45 -6.42 33.15 -6.07
N ASP A 46 -5.70 33.78 -5.14
CA ASP A 46 -4.43 34.48 -5.34
C ASP A 46 -3.20 33.55 -5.43
N ALA A 47 -3.39 32.23 -5.29
CA ALA A 47 -2.31 31.27 -5.50
C ALA A 47 -1.69 31.43 -6.89
N THR A 48 -0.36 31.42 -6.90
CA THR A 48 0.44 31.62 -8.11
C THR A 48 0.17 30.50 -9.12
N LYS A 49 0.46 30.79 -10.39
CA LYS A 49 0.31 29.81 -11.45
C LYS A 49 1.23 28.61 -11.20
N GLU A 50 2.43 28.85 -10.69
CA GLU A 50 3.41 27.82 -10.33
C GLU A 50 2.90 26.91 -9.20
N GLU A 51 2.26 27.46 -8.16
CA GLU A 51 1.66 26.65 -7.07
C GLU A 51 0.52 25.77 -7.55
N LYS A 52 -0.34 26.31 -8.43
CA LYS A 52 -1.42 25.56 -9.09
C LYS A 52 -0.85 24.44 -9.96
N GLU A 53 0.16 24.72 -10.77
CA GLU A 53 0.82 23.72 -11.63
C GLU A 53 1.53 22.64 -10.82
N MET A 54 2.22 22.99 -9.72
CA MET A 54 2.85 22.03 -8.83
C MET A 54 1.83 21.06 -8.22
N LEU A 55 0.68 21.57 -7.77
CA LEU A 55 -0.34 20.73 -7.17
C LEU A 55 -1.01 19.81 -8.21
N LEU A 56 -1.31 20.33 -9.39
CA LEU A 56 -1.86 19.53 -10.50
C LEU A 56 -0.87 18.44 -10.94
N LYS A 57 0.43 18.77 -11.00
CA LYS A 57 1.47 17.80 -11.30
C LYS A 57 1.55 16.70 -10.25
N ALA A 58 1.47 17.04 -8.95
CA ALA A 58 1.44 16.04 -7.88
C ALA A 58 0.23 15.11 -7.98
N ILE A 59 -0.96 15.64 -8.32
CA ILE A 59 -2.16 14.83 -8.56
C ILE A 59 -1.97 13.89 -9.76
N HIS A 60 -1.32 14.37 -10.83
CA HIS A 60 -1.03 13.55 -12.01
C HIS A 60 -0.06 12.42 -11.69
N GLU A 61 1.08 12.71 -11.04
CA GLU A 61 2.08 11.70 -10.67
C GLU A 61 1.48 10.62 -9.76
N ILE A 62 0.61 10.98 -8.81
CA ILE A 62 -0.03 10.00 -7.93
C ILE A 62 -1.08 9.16 -8.67
N ASN A 63 -1.79 9.73 -9.64
CA ASN A 63 -2.66 8.94 -10.52
C ASN A 63 -1.86 7.91 -11.33
N GLU A 64 -0.70 8.29 -11.88
CA GLU A 64 0.17 7.35 -12.58
C GLU A 64 0.68 6.24 -11.66
N VAL A 65 1.08 6.58 -10.43
CA VAL A 65 1.50 5.58 -9.43
C VAL A 65 0.36 4.65 -9.06
N GLN A 66 -0.87 5.15 -8.92
CA GLN A 66 -2.04 4.32 -8.67
C GLN A 66 -2.33 3.38 -9.85
N HIS A 67 -2.24 3.88 -11.09
CA HIS A 67 -2.43 3.05 -12.28
C HIS A 67 -1.38 1.93 -12.35
N MET A 68 -0.10 2.26 -12.17
CA MET A 68 0.98 1.27 -12.11
C MET A 68 0.79 0.27 -10.98
N TYR A 69 0.27 0.71 -9.83
CA TYR A 69 -0.04 -0.16 -8.71
C TYR A 69 -1.17 -1.14 -9.05
N GLU A 70 -2.26 -0.67 -9.67
CA GLU A 70 -3.37 -1.50 -10.12
C GLU A 70 -2.97 -2.49 -11.24
N GLU A 71 -2.11 -2.05 -12.17
CA GLU A 71 -1.54 -2.91 -13.21
C GLU A 71 -0.56 -3.94 -12.65
N GLY A 72 0.28 -3.55 -11.69
CA GLY A 72 1.18 -4.45 -10.97
C GLY A 72 0.40 -5.52 -10.20
N MET A 73 -0.69 -5.13 -9.54
CA MET A 73 -1.60 -6.07 -8.87
C MET A 73 -2.23 -7.06 -9.85
N LYS A 74 -2.67 -6.62 -11.03
CA LYS A 74 -3.25 -7.51 -12.05
C LYS A 74 -2.23 -8.51 -12.61
N ASN A 75 -0.95 -8.15 -12.67
CA ASN A 75 0.11 -9.02 -13.17
C ASN A 75 0.67 -9.99 -12.10
N ASP A 76 0.51 -9.69 -10.80
CA ASP A 76 0.91 -10.55 -9.68
C ASP A 76 -0.23 -11.45 -9.11
N LEU A 77 -1.47 -11.33 -9.60
CA LEU A 77 -2.54 -12.34 -9.40
C LEU A 77 -2.45 -13.36 -10.57
N CYS A 78 -1.95 -14.59 -10.47
CA CYS A 78 -2.06 -15.61 -9.42
C CYS A 78 -0.84 -16.57 -9.48
N PRO A 79 -0.54 -17.29 -8.39
CA PRO A 79 -1.04 -18.65 -8.29
C PRO A 79 -2.18 -18.71 -7.28
N PRO A 80 -3.09 -19.69 -7.41
CA PRO A 80 -4.22 -19.82 -6.51
C PRO A 80 -3.72 -19.88 -5.07
N LEU A 81 -4.49 -19.29 -4.16
CA LEU A 81 -4.40 -19.57 -2.73
C LEU A 81 -4.48 -21.09 -2.59
N VAL A 82 -3.33 -21.74 -2.44
CA VAL A 82 -3.28 -23.11 -1.94
C VAL A 82 -3.80 -22.99 -0.52
N GLU A 83 -5.05 -23.36 -0.32
CA GLU A 83 -5.56 -23.74 0.98
C GLU A 83 -4.63 -24.86 1.46
N THR A 84 -3.57 -24.50 2.20
CA THR A 84 -2.78 -25.51 2.88
C THR A 84 -3.72 -26.13 3.91
N PRO A 85 -4.00 -27.44 3.83
CA PRO A 85 -4.83 -28.07 4.84
C PRO A 85 -4.17 -27.86 6.20
N PRO A 86 -4.94 -27.67 7.29
CA PRO A 86 -4.38 -27.53 8.62
C PRO A 86 -3.43 -28.72 8.88
N PRO A 87 -2.27 -28.51 9.51
CA PRO A 87 -1.37 -29.61 9.80
C PRO A 87 -2.08 -30.60 10.72
N SER A 88 -2.60 -31.66 10.11
CA SER A 88 -3.16 -32.83 10.77
C SER A 88 -2.05 -33.50 11.57
N GLY A 89 -2.10 -33.34 12.89
CA GLY A 89 -1.55 -34.26 13.91
C GLY A 89 -0.09 -34.69 13.78
N GLY A 90 0.78 -34.15 14.63
CA GLY A 90 2.07 -34.77 14.95
C GLY A 90 2.96 -33.87 15.82
N PRO A 91 3.66 -34.39 16.85
CA PRO A 91 4.29 -33.57 17.87
C PRO A 91 5.57 -32.92 17.33
N PHE A 92 5.63 -31.59 17.39
CA PHE A 92 6.85 -30.84 17.09
C PHE A 92 7.92 -31.16 18.15
N ARG A 93 8.91 -31.98 17.76
CA ARG A 93 10.21 -32.06 18.44
C ARG A 93 11.05 -30.87 17.96
N CYS A 94 11.31 -29.91 18.83
CA CYS A 94 12.43 -28.99 18.68
C CYS A 94 13.72 -29.79 18.95
N ILE A 95 14.65 -29.82 17.99
CA ILE A 95 16.01 -30.32 18.21
C ILE A 95 16.89 -29.09 18.47
N MET A 96 17.51 -29.08 19.64
CA MET A 96 18.61 -28.21 20.05
C MET A 96 19.92 -28.73 19.45
#